data_AF-A0A814XG02-F1
#
_entry.id   AF-A0A814XG02-F1
#
_cell.length_a   1.000
_cell.length_b   1.000
_cell.length_c   1.000
_cell.angle_alpha   90.00
_cell.angle_beta   90.00
_cell.angle_gamma   90.00
#
_symmetry.space_group_name_H-M   'P 1'
#
loop_
_entity.id
_entity.type
_entity.pdbx_description
1 polymer ?
#
loop_
_entity_poly.entity_id
_entity_poly.type
_entity_poly.pdbx_seq_one_letter_code
_entity_poly.pdbx_strand_id
1 'polypeptide(L)'
;MKNKRYIDEILRPPLILDHPLILLLLDLHRSSPVHKTNHLTVLCAIFNCFTITSVLKKDNEAELEKYVCRTSEDEIICITKQKKFDILRLSIEKELSNLILQLFLSKDTNPLRIFPEKDIEMNGYEQSLEILKQSEQKKQHFPSVILINYILAIYRHLRSLADLTPDLVLSDLKDYFEMTYKSREHPIAVDTLIYNKCQSLLKTKLTDFEESEQILLNPKLDKLVELLKKHAEKPNSRALILVERTFYAQKICEFLQNQIELKSTIKPCWLISQNGLDSKKSNKNEDSVLIDFRNGVYNVMISTDVVRAGLDIPECSLVLRYDFVPDSIGTVQARVRARRTNCVYYLITTKGRMLIL
;
A
#
# COMPACT_ATOMS: atom_id res chain seq x y z
N MET A 1 -48.56 1.39 -38.96
CA MET A 1 -48.00 2.75 -39.06
C MET A 1 -47.76 3.38 -37.67
N LYS A 2 -47.07 2.65 -36.80
CA LYS A 2 -46.60 3.12 -35.49
C LYS A 2 -45.10 3.41 -35.65
N ASN A 3 -44.71 4.68 -35.73
CA ASN A 3 -43.33 5.19 -35.55
C ASN A 3 -43.23 6.66 -36.02
N LYS A 4 -43.97 7.58 -35.40
CA LYS A 4 -43.80 9.02 -35.68
C LYS A 4 -44.21 9.97 -34.53
N ARG A 5 -44.29 9.50 -33.28
CA ARG A 5 -44.71 10.32 -32.13
C ARG A 5 -43.69 10.44 -30.99
N TYR A 6 -42.47 9.94 -31.14
CA TYR A 6 -41.43 10.00 -30.09
C TYR A 6 -40.21 10.87 -30.45
N ILE A 7 -40.26 11.64 -31.55
CA ILE A 7 -39.12 12.47 -31.99
C ILE A 7 -39.34 13.98 -31.70
N ASP A 8 -40.57 14.42 -31.44
CA ASP A 8 -40.86 15.86 -31.25
C ASP A 8 -40.81 16.34 -29.79
N GLU A 9 -40.47 15.48 -28.82
CA GLU A 9 -40.27 15.89 -27.41
C GLU A 9 -38.81 16.21 -27.03
N ILE A 10 -37.86 16.05 -27.96
CA ILE A 10 -36.42 16.32 -27.70
C ILE A 10 -36.02 17.79 -28.03
N LEU A 11 -36.91 18.58 -28.64
CA LEU A 11 -36.62 19.97 -29.05
C LEU A 11 -37.49 21.01 -28.31
N ARG A 12 -37.68 20.86 -26.99
CA ARG A 12 -38.08 22.00 -26.15
C ARG A 12 -36.82 22.74 -25.66
N PRO A 13 -36.81 24.09 -25.64
CA PRO A 13 -35.73 24.84 -25.03
C PRO A 13 -35.58 24.38 -23.57
N PRO A 14 -34.36 24.38 -22.99
CA PRO A 14 -34.17 23.84 -21.66
C PRO A 14 -35.08 24.59 -20.70
N LEU A 15 -35.97 23.86 -20.05
CA LEU A 15 -36.53 24.27 -18.77
C LEU A 15 -35.33 24.73 -17.95
N ILE A 16 -35.32 26.00 -17.58
CA ILE A 16 -34.38 26.56 -16.62
C ILE A 16 -34.69 25.88 -15.29
N LEU A 17 -34.17 24.67 -15.13
CA LEU A 17 -33.96 24.07 -13.85
C LEU A 17 -32.71 24.75 -13.32
N ASP A 18 -32.87 25.48 -12.21
CA ASP A 18 -31.78 26.04 -11.39
C ASP A 18 -30.95 24.90 -10.79
N HIS A 19 -30.33 24.10 -11.65
CA HIS A 19 -29.38 23.07 -11.28
C HIS A 19 -27.98 23.65 -11.46
N PRO A 20 -27.10 23.50 -10.46
CA PRO A 20 -25.75 24.01 -10.57
C PRO A 20 -25.04 23.36 -11.76
N LEU A 21 -24.32 24.18 -12.53
CA LEU A 21 -23.48 23.68 -13.61
C LEU A 21 -22.36 22.83 -13.02
N ILE A 22 -22.31 21.54 -13.39
CA ILE A 22 -21.31 20.59 -12.89
C ILE A 22 -20.11 20.60 -13.85
N LEU A 23 -18.97 21.13 -13.40
CA LEU A 23 -17.69 21.02 -14.10
C LEU A 23 -16.87 19.90 -13.46
N LEU A 24 -16.56 18.86 -14.23
CA LEU A 24 -15.67 17.78 -13.81
C LEU A 24 -14.34 17.86 -14.54
N LEU A 25 -13.26 17.81 -13.76
CA LEU A 25 -11.89 17.64 -14.25
C LEU A 25 -11.49 16.18 -14.05
N LEU A 26 -11.35 15.43 -15.14
CA LEU A 26 -10.99 14.02 -15.13
C LEU A 26 -9.69 13.81 -15.91
N ASP A 27 -8.74 13.11 -15.30
CA ASP A 27 -7.51 12.67 -15.95
C ASP A 27 -7.68 11.24 -16.46
N LEU A 28 -7.79 11.08 -17.78
CA LEU A 28 -8.14 9.81 -18.44
C LEU A 28 -6.96 9.24 -19.22
N HIS A 29 -5.90 8.80 -18.54
CA HIS A 29 -4.82 8.09 -19.21
C HIS A 29 -4.97 6.55 -19.18
N ARG A 30 -4.74 5.95 -20.35
CA ARG A 30 -4.56 4.51 -20.68
C ARG A 30 -5.17 3.47 -19.72
N SER A 31 -6.42 3.11 -19.98
CA SER A 31 -6.97 1.76 -19.79
C SER A 31 -7.48 1.24 -21.15
N SER A 32 -7.49 -0.09 -21.33
CA SER A 32 -7.82 -0.80 -22.59
C SER A 32 -9.09 -0.26 -23.28
N PRO A 33 -9.09 -0.12 -24.63
CA PRO A 33 -10.16 0.55 -25.38
C PRO A 33 -11.55 -0.08 -25.24
N VAL A 34 -11.65 -1.37 -24.88
CA VAL A 34 -12.94 -2.09 -24.80
C VAL A 34 -13.69 -1.81 -23.49
N HIS A 35 -13.00 -1.45 -22.41
CA HIS A 35 -13.63 -1.12 -21.13
C HIS A 35 -13.98 0.37 -20.97
N LYS A 36 -13.50 1.24 -21.86
CA LYS A 36 -13.64 2.70 -21.76
C LYS A 36 -15.02 3.23 -22.15
N THR A 37 -15.64 2.69 -23.19
CA THR A 37 -16.88 3.28 -23.74
C THR A 37 -18.05 3.15 -22.77
N ASN A 38 -18.24 1.98 -22.16
CA ASN A 38 -19.30 1.78 -21.18
C ASN A 38 -19.04 2.58 -19.90
N HIS A 39 -17.82 2.58 -19.37
CA HIS A 39 -17.49 3.30 -18.14
C HIS A 39 -17.60 4.83 -18.29
N LEU A 40 -17.13 5.40 -19.41
CA LEU A 40 -17.26 6.82 -19.68
C LEU A 40 -18.72 7.23 -19.87
N THR A 41 -19.53 6.39 -20.54
CA THR A 41 -20.97 6.65 -20.70
C THR A 41 -21.68 6.64 -19.35
N VAL A 42 -21.34 5.70 -18.46
CA VAL A 42 -21.86 5.66 -17.09
C VAL A 42 -21.44 6.89 -16.30
N LEU A 43 -20.17 7.32 -16.37
CA LEU A 43 -19.71 8.55 -15.72
C LEU A 43 -20.46 9.79 -16.23
N CYS A 44 -20.62 9.93 -17.54
CA CYS A 44 -21.39 11.03 -18.12
C CYS A 44 -22.85 11.01 -17.66
N ALA A 45 -23.46 9.83 -17.55
CA ALA A 45 -24.83 9.69 -17.06
C ALA A 45 -24.95 10.06 -15.57
N ILE A 46 -24.03 9.58 -14.72
CA ILE A 46 -24.01 9.88 -13.27
C ILE A 46 -23.87 11.39 -13.03
N PHE A 47 -22.96 12.04 -13.76
CA PHE A 47 -22.63 13.45 -13.57
C PHE A 47 -23.42 14.41 -14.47
N ASN A 48 -24.39 13.90 -15.23
CA ASN A 48 -25.17 14.67 -16.20
C ASN A 48 -24.27 15.48 -17.16
N CYS A 49 -23.15 14.89 -17.59
CA CYS A 49 -22.20 15.52 -18.49
C CYS A 49 -22.70 15.44 -19.94
N PHE A 50 -23.05 16.58 -20.52
CA PHE A 50 -23.45 16.70 -21.93
C PHE A 50 -22.27 16.74 -22.90
N THR A 51 -21.06 17.06 -22.43
CA THR A 51 -19.89 17.23 -23.28
C THR A 51 -18.63 16.81 -22.53
N ILE A 52 -17.77 16.04 -23.20
CA ILE A 52 -16.39 15.80 -22.78
C ILE A 52 -15.49 16.65 -23.68
N THR A 53 -14.71 17.55 -23.10
CA THR A 53 -13.77 18.40 -23.83
C THR A 53 -12.33 17.93 -23.56
N SER A 54 -11.54 17.78 -24.61
CA SER A 54 -10.09 17.51 -24.53
C SER A 54 -9.34 18.46 -25.45
N VAL A 55 -8.01 18.54 -25.31
CA VAL A 55 -7.18 19.36 -26.19
C VAL A 55 -7.08 18.68 -27.56
N LEU A 56 -7.89 19.13 -28.52
CA LEU A 56 -8.02 18.50 -29.85
C LEU A 56 -7.26 19.24 -30.97
N LYS A 57 -6.87 20.50 -30.75
CA LYS A 57 -6.11 21.29 -31.72
C LYS A 57 -4.62 20.96 -31.60
N LYS A 58 -3.99 20.60 -32.72
CA LYS A 58 -2.54 20.26 -32.78
C LYS A 58 -1.64 21.37 -32.22
N ASP A 59 -1.95 22.63 -32.47
CA ASP A 59 -1.16 23.76 -31.96
C ASP A 59 -1.20 23.85 -30.43
N ASN A 60 -2.37 23.56 -29.84
CA ASN A 60 -2.56 23.54 -28.38
C ASN A 60 -2.01 22.26 -27.75
N GLU A 61 -1.92 21.16 -28.50
CA GLU A 61 -1.25 19.94 -28.04
C GLU A 61 0.25 20.18 -27.89
N ALA A 62 0.88 20.82 -28.87
CA ALA A 62 2.30 21.20 -28.80
C ALA A 62 2.57 22.22 -27.68
N GLU A 63 1.62 23.11 -27.38
CA GLU A 63 1.70 23.98 -26.19
C GLU A 63 1.57 23.18 -24.89
N LEU A 64 0.58 22.29 -24.79
CA LEU A 64 0.36 21.45 -23.62
C LEU A 64 1.59 20.57 -23.32
N GLU A 65 2.22 20.00 -24.35
CA GLU A 65 3.43 19.18 -24.23
C GLU A 65 4.64 19.95 -23.67
N LYS A 66 4.69 21.28 -23.81
CA LYS A 66 5.75 22.11 -23.19
C LYS A 66 5.59 22.20 -21.67
N TYR A 67 4.36 22.11 -21.17
CA TYR A 67 4.03 22.23 -19.75
C TYR A 67 3.80 20.88 -19.07
N VAL A 68 3.40 19.86 -19.83
CA VAL A 68 3.12 18.49 -19.37
C VAL A 68 4.20 17.57 -19.93
N CYS A 69 5.19 17.26 -19.10
CA CYS A 69 6.23 16.32 -19.47
C CYS A 69 5.64 14.93 -19.70
N ARG A 70 5.70 14.42 -20.93
CA ARG A 70 5.42 13.01 -21.22
C ARG A 70 6.58 12.19 -20.65
N THR A 71 6.31 11.49 -19.57
CA THR A 71 7.28 10.74 -18.79
C THR A 71 7.84 9.56 -19.59
N SER A 72 9.13 9.26 -19.41
CA SER A 72 9.74 8.01 -19.86
C SER A 72 8.97 6.81 -19.32
N GLU A 73 8.97 5.69 -20.05
CA GLU A 73 8.40 4.42 -19.56
C GLU A 73 9.02 4.04 -18.20
N ASP A 74 8.25 3.36 -17.36
CA ASP A 74 8.72 2.96 -16.03
C ASP A 74 9.91 1.99 -16.19
N GLU A 75 11.04 2.28 -15.54
CA GLU A 75 12.14 1.31 -15.48
C GLU A 75 11.79 0.26 -14.43
N ILE A 76 11.47 -0.96 -14.90
CA ILE A 76 11.05 -2.07 -14.05
C ILE A 76 12.30 -2.84 -13.57
N ILE A 77 12.52 -2.85 -12.27
CA ILE A 77 13.60 -3.56 -11.61
C ILE A 77 13.04 -4.80 -10.92
N CYS A 78 13.26 -5.95 -11.56
CA CYS A 78 12.85 -7.25 -11.04
C CYS A 78 13.93 -7.85 -10.14
N ILE A 79 13.58 -8.10 -8.89
CA ILE A 79 14.50 -8.61 -7.87
C ILE A 79 14.15 -10.06 -7.53
N THR A 80 15.17 -10.91 -7.47
CA THR A 80 15.02 -12.31 -7.06
C THR A 80 14.91 -12.40 -5.55
N LYS A 81 13.87 -13.07 -5.06
CA LYS A 81 13.67 -13.32 -3.64
C LYS A 81 14.75 -14.26 -3.09
N GLN A 82 15.29 -13.98 -1.91
CA GLN A 82 16.25 -14.90 -1.29
C GLN A 82 15.52 -16.04 -0.57
N LYS A 83 15.93 -17.28 -0.84
CA LYS A 83 15.37 -18.48 -0.21
C LYS A 83 15.54 -18.50 1.32
N LYS A 84 16.56 -17.82 1.87
CA LYS A 84 16.78 -17.71 3.32
C LYS A 84 15.58 -17.09 4.04
N PHE A 85 14.98 -16.04 3.48
CA PHE A 85 13.79 -15.41 4.04
C PHE A 85 12.57 -16.33 4.01
N ASP A 86 12.44 -17.21 3.02
CA ASP A 86 11.37 -18.21 2.98
C ASP A 86 11.50 -19.26 4.08
N ILE A 87 12.72 -19.74 4.30
CA ILE A 87 13.02 -20.70 5.39
C ILE A 87 12.73 -20.04 6.75
N LEU A 88 13.20 -18.81 6.94
CA LEU A 88 12.95 -18.05 8.17
C LEU A 88 11.45 -17.82 8.40
N ARG A 89 10.73 -17.39 7.37
CA ARG A 89 9.27 -17.22 7.42
C ARG A 89 8.59 -18.50 7.89
N LEU A 90 8.88 -19.64 7.25
CA LEU A 90 8.27 -20.92 7.59
C LEU A 90 8.62 -21.35 9.03
N SER A 91 9.84 -21.10 9.48
CA SER A 91 10.28 -21.39 10.84
C SER A 91 9.49 -20.57 11.87
N ILE A 92 9.42 -19.24 11.69
CA ILE A 92 8.74 -18.34 12.62
C ILE A 92 7.23 -18.57 12.62
N GLU A 93 6.62 -18.77 11.44
CA GLU A 93 5.21 -19.15 11.32
C GLU A 93 4.93 -20.43 12.10
N LYS A 94 5.73 -21.49 11.90
CA LYS A 94 5.53 -22.77 12.58
C LYS A 94 5.67 -22.63 14.10
N GLU A 95 6.67 -21.90 14.57
CA GLU A 95 6.93 -21.69 15.99
C GLU A 95 5.80 -20.93 16.68
N LEU A 96 5.39 -19.78 16.12
CA LEU A 96 4.28 -18.98 16.65
C LEU A 96 2.94 -19.70 16.56
N SER A 97 2.66 -20.36 15.42
CA SER A 97 1.41 -21.12 15.27
C SER A 97 1.36 -22.29 16.26
N ASN A 98 2.43 -23.06 16.42
CA ASN A 98 2.46 -24.18 17.37
C ASN A 98 2.29 -23.71 18.81
N LEU A 99 2.94 -22.61 19.18
CA LEU A 99 2.78 -21.99 20.49
C LEU A 99 1.32 -21.65 20.76
N ILE A 100 0.68 -20.97 19.81
CA ILE A 100 -0.71 -20.55 19.89
C ILE A 100 -1.65 -21.77 19.99
N LEU A 101 -1.41 -22.81 19.20
CA LEU A 101 -2.19 -24.05 19.20
C LEU A 101 -2.04 -24.83 20.51
N GLN A 102 -0.83 -24.96 21.05
CA GLN A 102 -0.59 -25.67 22.32
C GLN A 102 -1.30 -24.98 23.49
N LEU A 103 -1.24 -23.65 23.56
CA LEU A 103 -1.95 -22.88 24.58
C LEU A 103 -3.47 -23.08 24.50
N PHE A 104 -4.00 -23.23 23.28
CA PHE A 104 -5.41 -23.52 23.05
C PHE A 104 -5.80 -24.96 23.44
N LEU A 105 -5.00 -25.94 23.00
CA LEU A 105 -5.22 -27.37 23.22
C LEU A 105 -5.18 -27.78 24.69
N SER A 106 -4.33 -27.11 25.47
CA SER A 106 -4.27 -27.33 26.91
C SER A 106 -5.56 -26.94 27.65
N LYS A 107 -6.49 -26.24 26.98
CA LYS A 107 -7.67 -25.63 27.59
C LYS A 107 -9.01 -26.02 26.95
N ASP A 108 -9.10 -26.36 25.66
CA ASP A 108 -10.21 -27.13 25.06
C ASP A 108 -10.07 -27.30 23.52
N THR A 109 -10.60 -28.41 23.01
CA THR A 109 -10.85 -28.80 21.59
C THR A 109 -9.69 -29.31 20.69
N ASN A 110 -10.02 -30.35 19.93
CA ASN A 110 -9.20 -31.16 19.02
C ASN A 110 -8.62 -30.32 17.84
N PRO A 111 -7.29 -30.23 17.65
CA PRO A 111 -6.66 -29.23 16.77
C PRO A 111 -6.78 -29.58 15.29
N LEU A 112 -6.91 -30.88 14.98
CA LEU A 112 -6.87 -31.42 13.62
C LEU A 112 -8.12 -31.08 12.79
N ARG A 113 -9.17 -30.57 13.43
CA ARG A 113 -10.41 -30.14 12.74
C ARG A 113 -10.48 -28.63 12.46
N ILE A 114 -9.53 -27.85 12.97
CA ILE A 114 -9.67 -26.40 13.03
C ILE A 114 -8.96 -25.74 11.86
N PHE A 115 -7.80 -26.22 11.42
CA PHE A 115 -7.00 -25.49 10.44
C PHE A 115 -6.98 -26.15 9.04
N PRO A 116 -7.20 -25.36 7.98
CA PRO A 116 -7.06 -25.84 6.61
C PRO A 116 -5.61 -26.21 6.32
N GLU A 117 -5.39 -27.19 5.43
CA GLU A 117 -4.04 -27.51 4.97
C GLU A 117 -3.40 -26.29 4.29
N LYS A 118 -2.09 -26.11 4.50
CA LYS A 118 -1.36 -24.99 3.90
C LYS A 118 -1.14 -25.27 2.41
N ASP A 119 -1.92 -24.61 1.57
CA ASP A 119 -1.54 -24.43 0.16
C ASP A 119 -0.38 -23.42 0.10
N ILE A 120 0.80 -23.92 -0.27
CA ILE A 120 2.10 -23.21 -0.21
C ILE A 120 2.15 -21.99 -1.15
N GLU A 121 1.28 -21.94 -2.16
CA GLU A 121 1.43 -21.03 -3.30
C GLU A 121 0.27 -20.02 -3.50
N MET A 122 -0.81 -20.09 -2.71
CA MET A 122 -2.01 -19.28 -2.96
C MET A 122 -2.48 -18.51 -1.72
N ASN A 123 -3.23 -17.41 -1.96
CA ASN A 123 -4.04 -16.73 -0.94
C ASN A 123 -5.09 -17.66 -0.29
N GLY A 124 -5.19 -18.94 -0.70
CA GLY A 124 -6.14 -19.93 -0.23
C GLY A 124 -6.06 -20.20 1.27
N TYR A 125 -4.86 -20.22 1.88
CA TYR A 125 -4.74 -20.42 3.33
C TYR A 125 -5.37 -19.26 4.11
N GLU A 126 -5.09 -18.02 3.69
CA GLU A 126 -5.68 -16.82 4.31
C GLU A 126 -7.20 -16.78 4.12
N GLN A 127 -7.69 -17.06 2.91
CA GLN A 127 -9.12 -17.12 2.64
C GLN A 127 -9.82 -18.20 3.49
N SER A 128 -9.19 -19.37 3.61
CA SER A 128 -9.73 -20.47 4.41
C SER A 128 -9.78 -20.14 5.90
N LEU A 129 -8.76 -19.44 6.42
CA LEU A 129 -8.77 -18.91 7.80
C LEU A 129 -9.88 -17.86 8.01
N GLU A 130 -10.13 -16.98 7.03
CA GLU A 130 -11.18 -15.97 7.14
C GLU A 130 -12.58 -16.62 7.08
N ILE A 131 -12.78 -17.65 6.26
CA ILE A 131 -14.01 -18.46 6.23
C ILE A 131 -14.23 -19.16 7.57
N LEU A 132 -13.19 -19.79 8.12
CA LEU A 132 -13.24 -20.43 9.43
C LEU A 132 -13.60 -19.44 10.54
N LYS A 133 -12.96 -18.26 10.54
CA LYS A 133 -13.27 -17.18 11.49
C LYS A 133 -14.74 -16.80 11.46
N GLN A 134 -15.33 -16.64 10.26
CA GLN A 134 -16.76 -16.35 10.10
C GLN A 134 -17.64 -17.50 10.63
N SER A 135 -17.26 -18.76 10.39
CA SER A 135 -17.93 -19.94 10.94
C SER A 135 -17.95 -19.92 12.47
N GLU A 136 -16.79 -19.72 13.09
CA GLU A 136 -16.65 -19.74 14.56
C GLU A 136 -17.34 -18.54 15.21
N GLN A 137 -17.35 -17.39 14.54
CA GLN A 137 -18.11 -16.22 14.97
C GLN A 137 -19.62 -16.48 14.95
N LYS A 138 -20.14 -17.17 13.92
CA LYS A 138 -21.56 -17.59 13.88
C LYS A 138 -21.91 -18.57 14.99
N LYS A 139 -20.98 -19.44 15.38
CA LYS A 139 -21.12 -20.36 16.53
C LYS A 139 -20.91 -19.67 17.88
N GLN A 140 -20.58 -18.37 17.90
CA GLN A 140 -20.22 -17.60 19.09
C GLN A 140 -19.04 -18.20 19.88
N HIS A 141 -18.15 -18.92 19.20
CA HIS A 141 -16.97 -19.49 19.81
C HIS A 141 -15.80 -18.49 19.82
N PHE A 142 -15.89 -17.49 20.70
CA PHE A 142 -14.94 -16.38 20.79
C PHE A 142 -13.46 -16.80 20.96
N PRO A 143 -13.11 -17.86 21.73
CA PRO A 143 -11.72 -18.30 21.83
C PRO A 143 -11.11 -18.66 20.48
N SER A 144 -11.84 -19.38 19.62
CA SER A 144 -11.37 -19.71 18.26
C SER A 144 -11.20 -18.46 17.39
N VAL A 145 -12.13 -17.51 17.49
CA VAL A 145 -12.04 -16.25 16.72
C VAL A 145 -10.79 -15.47 17.11
N ILE A 146 -10.48 -15.40 18.41
CA ILE A 146 -9.26 -14.75 18.92
C ILE A 146 -8.02 -15.47 18.38
N LEU A 147 -7.99 -16.80 18.48
CA LEU A 147 -6.90 -17.64 17.98
C LEU A 147 -6.62 -17.37 16.49
N ILE A 148 -7.66 -17.41 15.67
CA ILE A 148 -7.58 -17.21 14.22
C ILE A 148 -7.09 -15.80 13.91
N ASN A 149 -7.52 -14.77 14.66
CA ASN A 149 -7.04 -13.40 14.47
C ASN A 149 -5.52 -13.28 14.70
N TYR A 150 -4.97 -13.93 15.72
CA TYR A 150 -3.51 -13.95 15.93
C TYR A 150 -2.78 -14.65 14.79
N ILE A 151 -3.26 -15.83 14.37
CA ILE A 151 -2.64 -16.59 13.27
C ILE A 151 -2.69 -15.82 11.95
N LEU A 152 -3.82 -15.20 11.63
CA LEU A 152 -3.98 -14.32 10.48
C LEU A 152 -3.02 -13.13 10.54
N ALA A 153 -2.88 -12.49 11.70
CA ALA A 153 -1.95 -11.39 11.88
C ALA A 153 -0.50 -11.85 11.63
N ILE A 154 -0.07 -12.96 12.22
CA ILE A 154 1.27 -13.54 12.00
C ILE A 154 1.52 -13.79 10.52
N TYR A 155 0.59 -14.49 9.86
CA TYR A 155 0.70 -14.82 8.44
C TYR A 155 0.80 -13.56 7.57
N ARG A 156 -0.06 -12.56 7.83
CA ARG A 156 -0.09 -11.30 7.07
C ARG A 156 1.20 -10.49 7.20
N HIS A 157 1.78 -10.41 8.40
CA HIS A 157 3.01 -9.65 8.64
C HIS A 157 4.24 -10.40 8.12
N LEU A 158 4.35 -11.71 8.37
CA LEU A 158 5.50 -12.50 7.91
C LEU A 158 5.55 -12.64 6.38
N ARG A 159 4.44 -12.44 5.67
CA ARG A 159 4.45 -12.30 4.20
C ARG A 159 5.33 -11.13 3.74
N SER A 160 5.45 -10.07 4.54
CA SER A 160 6.26 -8.89 4.24
C SER A 160 7.76 -9.12 4.36
N LEU A 161 8.22 -10.29 4.82
CA LEU A 161 9.62 -10.70 4.72
C LEU A 161 10.10 -10.83 3.26
N ALA A 162 9.19 -10.89 2.28
CA ALA A 162 9.54 -10.78 0.87
C ALA A 162 10.10 -9.39 0.50
N ASP A 163 9.78 -8.38 1.31
CA ASP A 163 9.94 -6.96 0.98
C ASP A 163 10.75 -6.19 2.03
N LEU A 164 10.82 -6.69 3.27
CA LEU A 164 11.49 -6.04 4.39
C LEU A 164 12.46 -7.01 5.08
N THR A 165 13.29 -6.49 5.98
CA THR A 165 14.15 -7.29 6.86
C THR A 165 13.36 -7.88 8.04
N PRO A 166 13.86 -8.93 8.71
CA PRO A 166 13.11 -9.63 9.74
C PRO A 166 12.85 -8.78 10.98
N ASP A 167 13.82 -7.97 11.37
CA ASP A 167 13.73 -7.02 12.49
C ASP A 167 12.55 -6.04 12.30
N LEU A 168 12.42 -5.42 11.12
CA LEU A 168 11.32 -4.50 10.81
C LEU A 168 9.97 -5.20 10.87
N VAL A 169 9.86 -6.41 10.31
CA VAL A 169 8.62 -7.19 10.28
C VAL A 169 8.22 -7.66 11.68
N LEU A 170 9.17 -8.13 12.48
CA LEU A 170 8.90 -8.61 13.83
C LEU A 170 8.60 -7.46 14.79
N SER A 171 9.25 -6.30 14.61
CA SER A 171 8.89 -5.06 15.31
C SER A 171 7.46 -4.65 14.98
N ASP A 172 7.07 -4.62 13.69
CA ASP A 172 5.71 -4.27 13.29
C ASP A 172 4.67 -5.23 13.88
N LEU A 173 4.94 -6.54 13.83
CA LEU A 173 4.05 -7.55 14.40
C LEU A 173 3.88 -7.39 15.92
N LYS A 174 4.97 -7.07 16.63
CA LYS A 174 4.95 -6.77 18.06
C LYS A 174 4.09 -5.54 18.37
N ASP A 175 4.31 -4.45 17.64
CA ASP A 175 3.56 -3.19 17.79
C ASP A 175 2.06 -3.41 17.48
N TYR A 176 1.76 -4.19 16.44
CA TYR A 176 0.40 -4.58 16.07
C TYR A 176 -0.30 -5.35 17.20
N PHE A 177 0.35 -6.34 17.80
CA PHE A 177 -0.21 -7.08 18.93
C PHE A 177 -0.45 -6.20 20.14
N GLU A 178 0.49 -5.31 20.47
CA GLU A 178 0.36 -4.38 21.59
C GLU A 178 -0.81 -3.42 21.39
N MET A 179 -0.93 -2.79 20.22
CA MET A 179 -2.05 -1.90 19.88
C MET A 179 -3.38 -2.66 19.93
N THR A 180 -3.44 -3.85 19.33
CA THR A 180 -4.67 -4.66 19.24
C THR A 180 -5.11 -5.16 20.61
N TYR A 181 -4.18 -5.47 21.50
CA TYR A 181 -4.49 -5.90 22.86
C TYR A 181 -4.95 -4.72 23.72
N LYS A 182 -4.24 -3.58 23.68
CA LYS A 182 -4.61 -2.36 24.43
C LYS A 182 -5.95 -1.77 24.00
N SER A 183 -6.39 -1.98 22.76
CA SER A 183 -7.69 -1.51 22.29
C SER A 183 -8.87 -2.35 22.80
N ARG A 184 -8.64 -3.45 23.53
CA ARG A 184 -9.71 -4.31 24.05
C ARG A 184 -10.17 -3.82 25.42
N GLU A 185 -11.48 -3.61 25.57
CA GLU A 185 -12.08 -3.21 26.85
C GLU A 185 -12.04 -4.34 27.89
N HIS A 186 -12.32 -5.58 27.46
CA HIS A 186 -12.40 -6.75 28.34
C HIS A 186 -11.70 -7.98 27.72
N PRO A 187 -10.37 -8.07 27.80
CA PRO A 187 -9.64 -9.23 27.28
C PRO A 187 -9.92 -10.49 28.12
N ILE A 188 -10.24 -11.59 27.45
CA ILE A 188 -10.44 -12.90 28.10
C ILE A 188 -9.08 -13.47 28.54
N ALA A 189 -9.06 -14.35 29.55
CA ALA A 189 -7.82 -14.97 30.05
C ALA A 189 -6.96 -15.61 28.95
N VAL A 190 -7.58 -16.27 27.97
CA VAL A 190 -6.88 -16.91 26.84
C VAL A 190 -6.17 -15.88 25.95
N ASP A 191 -6.80 -14.74 25.69
CA ASP A 191 -6.25 -13.66 24.88
C ASP A 191 -5.01 -13.06 25.55
N THR A 192 -5.10 -12.79 26.86
CA THR A 192 -3.98 -12.28 27.67
C THR A 192 -2.79 -13.25 27.68
N LEU A 193 -3.07 -14.56 27.77
CA LEU A 193 -2.03 -15.59 27.74
C LEU A 193 -1.32 -15.63 26.38
N ILE A 194 -2.08 -15.62 25.29
CA ILE A 194 -1.54 -15.62 23.92
C ILE A 194 -0.70 -14.35 23.71
N TYR A 195 -1.23 -13.18 24.05
CA TYR A 195 -0.54 -11.90 23.94
C TYR A 195 0.82 -11.92 24.65
N ASN A 196 0.83 -12.24 25.94
CA ASN A 196 2.06 -12.24 26.75
C ASN A 196 3.12 -13.20 26.19
N LYS A 197 2.70 -14.39 25.75
CA LYS A 197 3.62 -15.40 25.25
C LYS A 197 4.17 -15.05 23.87
N CYS A 198 3.32 -14.52 22.98
CA CYS A 198 3.76 -13.96 21.70
C CYS A 198 4.73 -12.80 21.90
N GLN A 199 4.43 -11.88 22.82
CA GLN A 199 5.28 -10.72 23.09
C GLN A 199 6.65 -11.14 23.64
N SER A 200 6.69 -12.12 24.55
CA SER A 200 7.94 -12.71 25.04
C SER A 200 8.75 -13.33 23.91
N LEU A 201 8.12 -14.13 23.05
CA LEU A 201 8.83 -14.81 21.96
C LEU A 201 9.37 -13.82 20.92
N LEU A 202 8.55 -12.85 20.51
CA LEU A 202 8.95 -11.80 19.57
C LEU A 202 10.11 -10.98 20.11
N LYS A 203 10.10 -10.65 21.41
CA LYS A 203 11.20 -9.94 22.06
C LYS A 203 12.49 -10.77 22.01
N THR A 204 12.44 -12.05 22.34
CA THR A 204 13.61 -12.95 22.25
C THR A 204 14.13 -13.06 20.82
N LYS A 205 13.25 -13.24 19.82
CA LYS A 205 13.69 -13.28 18.42
C LYS A 205 14.34 -11.98 17.97
N LEU A 206 13.79 -10.83 18.36
CA LEU A 206 14.38 -9.53 18.05
C LEU A 206 15.78 -9.39 18.66
N THR A 207 15.96 -9.78 19.92
CA THR A 207 17.30 -9.76 20.55
C THR A 207 18.25 -10.73 19.86
N ASP A 208 17.79 -11.92 19.46
CA ASP A 208 18.62 -12.87 18.71
C ASP A 208 19.10 -12.27 17.37
N PHE A 209 18.25 -11.49 16.69
CA PHE A 209 18.62 -10.81 15.44
C PHE A 209 19.59 -9.65 15.67
N GLU A 210 19.40 -8.86 16.73
CA GLU A 210 20.29 -7.76 17.11
C GLU A 210 21.69 -8.27 17.51
N GLU A 211 21.77 -9.40 18.23
CA GLU A 211 23.02 -10.03 18.65
C GLU A 211 23.71 -10.80 17.52
N SER A 212 22.95 -11.23 16.51
CA SER A 212 23.55 -11.85 15.33
C SER A 212 24.29 -10.79 14.51
N GLU A 213 25.63 -10.89 14.43
CA GLU A 213 26.44 -10.05 13.53
C GLU A 213 26.11 -10.25 12.03
N GLN A 214 25.17 -11.15 11.69
CA GLN A 214 24.68 -11.34 10.33
C GLN A 214 23.69 -10.24 9.95
N ILE A 215 24.18 -9.23 9.24
CA ILE A 215 23.31 -8.27 8.55
C ILE A 215 22.44 -9.03 7.54
N LEU A 216 21.16 -9.20 7.87
CA LEU A 216 20.16 -9.77 6.96
C LEU A 216 19.74 -8.71 5.95
N LEU A 217 20.51 -8.60 4.87
CA LEU A 217 20.24 -7.69 3.77
C LEU A 217 19.04 -8.18 2.94
N ASN A 218 18.07 -7.28 2.72
CA ASN A 218 16.97 -7.52 1.79
C ASN A 218 17.30 -6.87 0.44
N PRO A 219 17.42 -7.64 -0.66
CA PRO A 219 17.84 -7.11 -1.95
C PRO A 219 16.96 -5.97 -2.50
N LYS A 220 15.67 -5.93 -2.14
CA LYS A 220 14.78 -4.84 -2.54
C LYS A 220 15.10 -3.54 -1.81
N LEU A 221 15.37 -3.64 -0.52
CA LEU A 221 15.80 -2.48 0.28
C LEU A 221 17.20 -2.02 -0.16
N ASP A 222 18.12 -2.94 -0.46
CA ASP A 222 19.44 -2.59 -0.98
C ASP A 222 19.32 -1.82 -2.30
N LYS A 223 18.46 -2.29 -3.20
CA LYS A 223 18.21 -1.61 -4.47
C LYS A 223 17.54 -0.25 -4.27
N LEU A 224 16.61 -0.14 -3.32
CA LEU A 224 15.99 1.12 -2.94
C LEU A 224 17.06 2.13 -2.50
N VAL A 225 17.99 1.70 -1.63
CA VAL A 225 19.10 2.52 -1.14
C VAL A 225 20.02 2.95 -2.29
N GLU A 226 20.38 2.03 -3.19
CA GLU A 226 21.20 2.32 -4.37
C GLU A 226 20.58 3.43 -5.24
N LEU A 227 19.29 3.30 -5.57
CA LEU A 227 18.59 4.27 -6.41
C LEU A 227 18.46 5.63 -5.72
N LEU A 228 18.19 5.66 -4.41
CA LEU A 228 18.11 6.89 -3.64
C LEU A 228 19.46 7.59 -3.56
N LYS A 229 20.56 6.86 -3.33
CA LYS A 229 21.93 7.42 -3.33
C LYS A 229 22.26 8.09 -4.66
N LYS A 230 22.07 7.38 -5.77
CA LYS A 230 22.30 7.91 -7.12
C LYS A 230 21.44 9.14 -7.42
N HIS A 231 20.21 9.16 -6.94
CA HIS A 231 19.31 10.29 -7.13
C HIS A 231 19.73 11.52 -6.33
N ALA A 232 20.22 11.30 -5.11
CA ALA A 232 20.59 12.37 -4.18
C ALA A 232 21.91 13.08 -4.54
N GLU A 233 22.67 12.57 -5.51
CA GLU A 233 23.81 13.28 -6.12
C GLU A 233 23.37 14.55 -6.88
N LYS A 234 22.09 14.64 -7.28
CA LYS A 234 21.55 15.79 -8.00
C LYS A 234 21.14 16.91 -7.02
N PRO A 235 21.46 18.18 -7.29
CA PRO A 235 21.05 19.27 -6.41
C PRO A 235 19.53 19.42 -6.39
N ASN A 236 18.96 19.73 -5.22
CA ASN A 236 17.52 19.88 -5.00
C ASN A 236 16.68 18.65 -5.43
N SER A 237 17.28 17.46 -5.37
CA SER A 237 16.60 16.20 -5.66
C SER A 237 15.52 15.92 -4.61
N ARG A 238 14.29 15.66 -5.07
CA ARG A 238 13.21 15.12 -4.24
C ARG A 238 12.72 13.80 -4.79
N ALA A 239 12.37 12.87 -3.91
CA ALA A 239 11.84 11.56 -4.27
C ALA A 239 10.51 11.29 -3.57
N LEU A 240 9.59 10.67 -4.32
CA LEU A 240 8.34 10.13 -3.81
C LEU A 240 8.36 8.61 -3.94
N ILE A 241 8.20 7.90 -2.82
CA ILE A 241 8.15 6.45 -2.75
C ILE A 241 6.71 6.02 -2.47
N LEU A 242 6.11 5.26 -3.39
CA LEU A 242 4.75 4.76 -3.27
C LEU A 242 4.76 3.29 -2.83
N VAL A 243 4.01 2.98 -1.79
CA VAL A 243 3.91 1.63 -1.19
C VAL A 243 2.45 1.18 -1.12
N GLU A 244 2.20 -0.13 -1.07
CA GLU A 244 0.82 -0.64 -1.03
C GLU A 244 0.14 -0.43 0.34
N ARG A 245 0.88 -0.57 1.44
CA ARG A 245 0.30 -0.57 2.81
C ARG A 245 0.96 0.45 3.73
N THR A 246 0.19 0.95 4.69
CA THR A 246 0.59 2.02 5.60
C THR A 246 1.80 1.70 6.44
N PHE A 247 1.90 0.47 6.97
CA PHE A 247 3.06 0.06 7.76
C PHE A 247 4.35 0.02 6.93
N TYR A 248 4.30 -0.27 5.62
CA TYR A 248 5.49 -0.19 4.76
C TYR A 248 6.05 1.23 4.75
N ALA A 249 5.19 2.24 4.72
CA ALA A 249 5.64 3.64 4.71
C ALA A 249 6.44 3.97 5.98
N GLN A 250 5.94 3.54 7.13
CA GLN A 250 6.58 3.72 8.44
C GLN A 250 7.89 2.94 8.52
N LYS A 251 7.85 1.62 8.24
CA LYS A 251 9.03 0.73 8.39
C LYS A 251 10.14 1.01 7.39
N ILE A 252 9.81 1.40 6.16
CA ILE A 252 10.82 1.85 5.18
C ILE A 252 11.43 3.19 5.62
N CYS A 253 10.62 4.11 6.18
CA CYS A 253 11.14 5.36 6.70
C CYS A 253 12.11 5.12 7.87
N GLU A 254 11.72 4.30 8.85
CA GLU A 254 12.55 3.89 9.99
C GLU A 254 13.87 3.24 9.50
N PHE A 255 13.77 2.31 8.55
CA PHE A 255 14.93 1.69 7.91
C PHE A 255 15.89 2.73 7.33
N LEU A 256 15.39 3.66 6.51
CA LEU A 256 16.22 4.69 5.87
C LEU A 256 16.85 5.66 6.88
N GLN A 257 16.15 5.98 7.98
CA GLN A 257 16.68 6.84 9.05
C GLN A 257 17.83 6.18 9.83
N ASN A 258 17.78 4.85 9.96
CA ASN A 258 18.79 4.07 10.67
C ASN A 258 20.06 3.83 9.84
N GLN A 259 20.03 4.04 8.51
CA GLN A 259 21.20 3.91 7.66
C GLN A 259 22.16 5.10 7.83
N ILE A 260 23.27 4.87 8.54
CA ILE A 260 24.28 5.90 8.85
C ILE A 260 24.81 6.56 7.57
N GLU A 261 25.08 5.76 6.54
CA GLU A 261 25.61 6.22 5.24
C GLU A 261 24.66 7.18 4.51
N LEU A 262 23.38 7.19 4.87
CA LEU A 262 22.35 8.00 4.23
C LEU A 262 22.04 9.30 4.96
N LYS A 263 22.38 9.42 6.26
CA LYS A 263 21.93 10.53 7.12
C LYS A 263 22.26 11.93 6.62
N SER A 264 23.38 12.10 5.91
CA SER A 264 23.80 13.40 5.36
C SER A 264 22.98 13.80 4.12
N THR A 265 22.48 12.83 3.37
CA THR A 265 22.03 13.03 1.99
C THR A 265 20.55 12.70 1.81
N ILE A 266 20.01 11.75 2.59
CA ILE A 266 18.61 11.32 2.56
C ILE A 266 17.97 11.65 3.89
N LYS A 267 16.92 12.46 3.84
CA LYS A 267 16.07 12.86 4.95
C LYS A 267 14.66 12.36 4.66
N PRO A 268 14.34 11.12 5.07
CA PRO A 268 13.07 10.50 4.75
C PRO A 268 11.98 10.94 5.73
N CYS A 269 10.76 11.09 5.22
CA CYS A 269 9.54 11.21 5.99
C CYS A 269 8.47 10.28 5.40
N TRP A 270 7.51 9.85 6.21
CA TRP A 270 6.34 9.12 5.73
C TRP A 270 5.08 9.96 5.90
N LEU A 271 4.12 9.78 4.98
CA LEU A 271 2.85 10.48 4.99
C LEU A 271 1.71 9.50 4.68
N ILE A 272 0.73 9.43 5.58
CA ILE A 272 -0.53 8.71 5.38
C ILE A 272 -1.65 9.75 5.48
N SER A 273 -2.41 9.93 4.40
CA SER A 273 -3.46 10.94 4.36
C SER A 273 -4.61 10.63 5.30
N GLN A 274 -5.11 11.64 5.99
CA GLN A 274 -6.30 11.58 6.86
C GLN A 274 -7.57 11.19 6.09
N ASN A 275 -7.64 11.50 4.80
CA ASN A 275 -8.78 11.18 3.94
C ASN A 275 -8.65 9.80 3.27
N GLY A 276 -7.57 9.06 3.57
CA GLY A 276 -7.33 7.72 3.05
C GLY A 276 -8.06 6.62 3.82
N LEU A 277 -8.03 5.42 3.26
CA LEU A 277 -8.63 4.19 3.84
C LEU A 277 -8.14 3.88 5.28
N ASP A 278 -6.92 4.31 5.61
CA ASP A 278 -6.25 4.05 6.88
C ASP A 278 -6.10 5.33 7.74
N SER A 279 -7.11 6.18 7.77
CA SER A 279 -7.10 7.46 8.51
C SER A 279 -6.71 7.34 10.00
N LYS A 280 -6.95 6.18 10.63
CA LYS A 280 -6.53 5.89 12.02
C LYS A 280 -5.00 5.85 12.21
N LYS A 281 -4.25 5.62 11.13
CA LYS A 281 -2.77 5.61 11.10
C LYS A 281 -2.19 6.87 10.45
N SER A 282 -3.03 7.86 10.15
CA SER A 282 -2.60 9.13 9.54
C SER A 282 -1.68 9.93 10.45
N ASN A 283 -0.86 10.77 9.83
CA ASN A 283 -0.07 11.73 10.57
C ASN A 283 -1.02 12.79 11.15
N LYS A 284 -1.00 12.98 12.47
CA LYS A 284 -1.77 14.06 13.13
C LYS A 284 -1.43 15.44 12.57
N ASN A 285 -0.22 15.60 12.02
CA ASN A 285 0.30 16.85 11.48
C ASN A 285 0.66 16.72 9.99
N GLU A 286 -0.26 16.20 9.16
CA GLU A 286 -0.11 16.05 7.69
C GLU A 286 0.43 17.31 7.02
N ASP A 287 -0.14 18.48 7.34
CA ASP A 287 0.28 19.78 6.80
C ASP A 287 1.73 20.13 7.14
N SER A 288 2.18 19.86 8.37
CA SER A 288 3.55 20.16 8.79
C SER A 288 4.57 19.34 8.01
N VAL A 289 4.29 18.06 7.76
CA VAL A 289 5.16 17.17 6.98
C VAL A 289 5.24 17.63 5.54
N LEU A 290 4.12 18.08 4.96
CA LEU A 290 4.08 18.64 3.61
C LEU A 290 4.86 19.95 3.51
N ILE A 291 4.74 20.84 4.51
CA ILE A 291 5.50 22.10 4.57
C ILE A 291 7.00 21.82 4.67
N ASP A 292 7.41 20.91 5.56
CA ASP A 292 8.80 20.51 5.75
C ASP A 292 9.39 19.87 4.49
N PHE A 293 8.62 19.01 3.82
CA PHE A 293 9.02 18.44 2.53
C PHE A 293 9.11 19.49 1.42
N ARG A 294 8.21 20.49 1.40
CA ARG A 294 8.26 21.62 0.47
C ARG A 294 9.50 22.48 0.69
N ASN A 295 9.85 22.72 1.95
CA ASN A 295 11.00 23.51 2.36
C ASN A 295 12.34 22.75 2.26
N GLY A 296 12.32 21.47 1.89
CA GLY A 296 13.52 20.64 1.75
C GLY A 296 14.12 20.15 3.07
N VAL A 297 13.36 20.25 4.18
CA VAL A 297 13.70 19.60 5.45
C VAL A 297 13.75 18.08 5.25
N TYR A 298 12.77 17.56 4.52
CA TYR A 298 12.76 16.20 3.99
C TYR A 298 12.92 16.22 2.47
N ASN A 299 13.66 15.25 1.93
CA ASN A 299 13.85 15.11 0.49
C ASN A 299 13.37 13.75 -0.07
N VAL A 300 12.94 12.85 0.80
CA VAL A 300 12.31 11.58 0.42
C VAL A 300 10.99 11.43 1.18
N MET A 301 9.88 11.30 0.46
CA MET A 301 8.57 11.07 1.05
C MET A 301 8.10 9.65 0.72
N ILE A 302 7.70 8.88 1.72
CA ILE A 302 7.10 7.54 1.54
C ILE A 302 5.61 7.60 1.86
N SER A 303 4.76 7.07 0.98
CA SER A 303 3.30 7.14 1.16
C SER A 303 2.56 5.99 0.46
N THR A 304 1.36 5.68 0.93
CA THR A 304 0.40 4.80 0.25
C THR A 304 -0.42 5.50 -0.82
N ASP A 305 -0.99 6.68 -0.49
CA ASP A 305 -2.05 7.24 -1.33
C ASP A 305 -2.15 8.79 -1.37
N VAL A 306 -1.04 9.47 -1.06
CA VAL A 306 -0.96 10.94 -1.14
C VAL A 306 -1.29 11.50 -2.53
N VAL A 307 -1.12 10.67 -3.56
CA VAL A 307 -1.36 11.05 -4.94
C VAL A 307 -2.85 11.12 -5.25
N ARG A 308 -3.67 10.17 -4.76
CA ARG A 308 -5.13 10.17 -4.98
C ARG A 308 -5.85 11.17 -4.07
N ALA A 309 -5.31 11.43 -2.89
CA ALA A 309 -5.89 12.37 -1.92
C ALA A 309 -5.93 13.83 -2.38
N GLY A 310 -5.34 14.16 -3.55
CA GLY A 310 -5.34 15.52 -4.09
C GLY A 310 -4.35 16.46 -3.40
N LEU A 311 -3.48 15.93 -2.52
CA LEU A 311 -2.52 16.71 -1.76
C LEU A 311 -1.54 17.43 -2.70
N ASP A 312 -1.25 18.68 -2.37
CA ASP A 312 -0.30 19.50 -3.10
C ASP A 312 1.14 19.12 -2.75
N ILE A 313 1.60 18.02 -3.34
CA ILE A 313 2.98 17.55 -3.19
C ILE A 313 3.90 18.37 -4.10
N PRO A 314 5.00 18.93 -3.56
CA PRO A 314 6.02 19.59 -4.36
C PRO A 314 6.59 18.70 -5.46
N GLU A 315 7.04 19.30 -6.56
CA GLU A 315 7.58 18.57 -7.70
C GLU A 315 8.72 17.63 -7.31
N CYS A 316 8.50 16.34 -7.56
CA CYS A 316 9.49 15.30 -7.37
C CYS A 316 10.26 15.03 -8.66
N SER A 317 11.56 14.76 -8.51
CA SER A 317 12.47 14.40 -9.59
C SER A 317 12.68 12.88 -9.71
N LEU A 318 12.16 12.13 -8.74
CA LEU A 318 12.11 10.67 -8.73
C LEU A 318 10.75 10.23 -8.18
N VAL A 319 10.09 9.32 -8.88
CA VAL A 319 8.94 8.56 -8.35
C VAL A 319 9.29 7.08 -8.39
N LEU A 320 9.27 6.44 -7.22
CA LEU A 320 9.60 5.03 -7.07
C LEU A 320 8.39 4.29 -6.51
N ARG A 321 7.91 3.29 -7.23
CA ARG A 321 6.90 2.36 -6.73
C ARG A 321 7.58 1.14 -6.14
N TYR A 322 7.31 0.88 -4.86
CA TYR A 322 7.91 -0.21 -4.11
C TYR A 322 6.92 -1.37 -4.00
N ASP A 323 7.09 -2.34 -4.90
CA ASP A 323 6.22 -3.50 -5.11
C ASP A 323 4.72 -3.18 -5.13
N PHE A 324 4.41 -2.01 -5.68
CA PHE A 324 3.08 -1.44 -5.73
C PHE A 324 2.75 -1.04 -7.16
N VAL A 325 1.67 -1.58 -7.70
CA VAL A 325 1.11 -1.17 -8.98
C VAL A 325 -0.28 -0.63 -8.70
N PRO A 326 -0.44 0.70 -8.66
CA PRO A 326 -1.77 1.29 -8.52
C PRO A 326 -2.60 0.99 -9.79
N ASP A 327 -3.90 1.20 -9.67
CA ASP A 327 -4.79 1.21 -10.83
C ASP A 327 -4.34 2.27 -11.88
N SER A 328 -4.96 2.22 -13.06
CA SER A 328 -4.62 3.12 -14.16
C SER A 328 -4.70 4.61 -13.75
N ILE A 329 -5.66 4.97 -12.89
CA ILE A 329 -5.82 6.34 -12.38
C ILE A 329 -4.66 6.71 -11.44
N GLY A 330 -4.37 5.88 -10.42
CA GLY A 330 -3.29 6.14 -9.48
C GLY A 330 -1.91 6.20 -10.14
N THR A 331 -1.68 5.38 -11.17
CA THR A 331 -0.44 5.42 -11.97
C THR A 331 -0.29 6.78 -12.68
N VAL A 332 -1.38 7.30 -13.23
CA VAL A 332 -1.38 8.59 -13.95
C VAL A 332 -1.17 9.74 -12.99
N GLN A 333 -1.91 9.77 -11.89
CA GLN A 333 -1.76 10.84 -10.91
C GLN A 333 -0.34 10.84 -10.30
N ALA A 334 0.27 9.67 -10.11
CA ALA A 334 1.64 9.55 -9.60
C ALA A 334 2.65 10.18 -10.57
N ARG A 335 2.41 9.98 -11.88
CA ARG A 335 3.20 10.63 -12.94
C ARG A 335 3.02 12.14 -12.95
N VAL A 336 1.78 12.63 -12.83
CA VAL A 336 1.47 14.07 -12.84
C VAL A 336 2.13 14.85 -11.70
N ARG A 337 2.50 14.21 -10.59
CA ARG A 337 3.23 14.86 -9.47
C ARG A 337 4.74 14.97 -9.69
N ALA A 338 5.26 14.33 -10.72
CA ALA A 338 6.66 14.41 -11.12
C ALA A 338 6.83 15.36 -12.32
N ARG A 339 6.50 16.64 -12.09
CA ARG A 339 6.48 17.70 -13.11
C ARG A 339 7.87 18.26 -13.43
N ARG A 340 8.89 17.89 -12.66
CA ARG A 340 10.25 18.37 -12.93
C ARG A 340 10.75 17.73 -14.23
N THR A 341 11.29 18.55 -15.13
CA THR A 341 11.98 18.09 -16.33
C THR A 341 13.02 17.02 -15.96
N ASN A 342 13.04 15.90 -16.69
CA ASN A 342 13.87 14.71 -16.45
C ASN A 342 13.53 13.92 -15.16
N CYS A 343 12.26 13.86 -14.75
CA CYS A 343 11.86 12.93 -13.68
C CYS A 343 12.05 11.47 -14.11
N VAL A 344 12.61 10.68 -13.20
CA VAL A 344 12.84 9.24 -13.38
C VAL A 344 11.76 8.43 -12.64
N TYR A 345 11.29 7.35 -13.27
CA TYR A 345 10.26 6.46 -12.74
C TYR A 345 10.82 5.04 -12.57
N TYR A 346 10.74 4.52 -11.36
CA TYR A 346 11.15 3.15 -11.05
C TYR A 346 9.98 2.33 -10.51
N LEU A 347 9.91 1.06 -10.91
CA LEU A 347 9.11 0.04 -10.24
C LEU A 347 10.06 -1.05 -9.73
N ILE A 348 10.21 -1.15 -8.40
CA ILE A 348 10.89 -2.29 -7.78
C ILE A 348 9.87 -3.38 -7.52
N THR A 349 10.09 -4.60 -8.01
CA THR A 349 9.16 -5.72 -7.81
C THR A 349 9.88 -7.07 -7.68
N THR A 350 9.20 -8.08 -7.15
CA THR A 350 9.76 -9.45 -7.08
C THR A 350 9.58 -10.17 -8.42
N LYS A 351 10.63 -10.85 -8.88
CA LYS A 351 10.55 -11.74 -10.05
C LYS A 351 9.51 -12.85 -9.84
N GLY A 352 8.63 -13.05 -10.82
CA GLY A 352 7.59 -14.08 -10.77
C GLY A 352 6.29 -13.65 -10.08
N ARG A 353 6.21 -12.41 -9.55
CA ARG A 353 4.95 -11.83 -9.10
C ARG A 353 4.13 -11.45 -10.34
N MET A 354 2.90 -11.96 -10.46
CA MET A 354 2.01 -11.57 -11.54
C MET A 354 1.56 -10.13 -11.28
N LEU A 355 2.11 -9.19 -12.06
CA LEU A 355 1.66 -7.81 -12.06
C LEU A 355 0.59 -7.68 -13.13
N ILE A 356 -0.64 -7.40 -12.72
CA ILE A 356 -1.70 -7.00 -13.65
C ILE A 356 -1.46 -5.51 -13.91
N LEU A 357 -0.80 -5.21 -15.03
CA LEU A 357 -0.52 -3.85 -15.50
C LEU A 357 -1.73 -3.25 -16.24
#